data_AF-A0A7K1T6H7-F1
#
_entry.id   AF-A0A7K1T6H7-F1
#
_cell.length_a   1.000
_cell.length_b   1.000
_cell.length_c   1.000
_cell.angle_alpha   90.00
_cell.angle_beta   90.00
_cell.angle_gamma   90.00
#
_symmetry.space_group_name_H-M   'P 1'
#
loop_
_entity.id
_entity.type
_entity.pdbx_description
1 polymer ?
#
loop_
_entity_poly.entity_id
_entity_poly.type
_entity_poly.pdbx_seq_one_letter_code
_entity_poly.pdbx_strand_id
1 'polypeptide(L)'
;MKKTVPLDKIVETVASLGVPGLMLLTALGGSGLTGAAAITTALGSLGPGGMIGGVATLGVALLLVRGISEFGFDAILSNVVKQLYKQGETKETIKQKIEGYHVAKSLRFKLVGMLDSLPEEETASQALAVA
;
A
#
# COMPACT_ATOMS: atom_id res chain seq x y z
N MET A 1 -2.22 -15.27 23.56
CA MET A 1 -3.07 -15.23 22.34
C MET A 1 -2.39 -14.32 21.32
N LYS A 2 -1.91 -14.86 20.20
CA LYS A 2 -1.26 -14.07 19.14
C LYS A 2 -2.38 -13.31 18.41
N LYS A 3 -2.54 -12.02 18.71
CA LYS A 3 -3.59 -11.18 18.09
C LYS A 3 -3.11 -10.80 16.70
N THR A 4 -3.35 -11.67 15.72
CA THR A 4 -3.02 -11.45 14.31
C THR A 4 -3.81 -10.25 13.81
N VAL A 5 -3.14 -9.33 13.12
CA VAL A 5 -3.83 -8.22 12.46
C VAL A 5 -4.45 -8.81 11.18
N PRO A 6 -5.77 -8.71 10.97
CA PRO A 6 -6.38 -9.24 9.74
C PRO A 6 -5.80 -8.52 8.52
N LEU A 7 -5.36 -9.29 7.52
CA LEU A 7 -4.71 -8.79 6.30
C LEU A 7 -5.57 -7.75 5.58
N ASP A 8 -6.89 -7.93 5.59
CA ASP A 8 -7.84 -7.01 4.97
C ASP A 8 -7.76 -5.61 5.60
N LYS A 9 -7.59 -5.51 6.92
CA LYS A 9 -7.43 -4.21 7.59
C LYS A 9 -6.12 -3.53 7.25
N ILE A 10 -5.05 -4.31 7.09
CA ILE A 10 -3.75 -3.76 6.68
C ILE A 10 -3.86 -3.21 5.25
N VAL A 11 -4.48 -3.98 4.36
CA VAL A 11 -4.70 -3.60 2.96
C VAL A 11 -5.59 -2.35 2.86
N GLU A 12 -6.71 -2.31 3.59
CA GLU A 12 -7.62 -1.17 3.64
C GLU A 12 -6.95 0.09 4.23
N THR A 13 -6.11 -0.09 5.25
CA THR A 13 -5.33 1.02 5.82
C THR A 13 -4.36 1.58 4.78
N VAL A 14 -3.58 0.75 4.08
CA VAL A 14 -2.67 1.22 3.02
C VAL A 14 -3.43 1.88 1.88
N ALA A 15 -4.55 1.27 1.44
CA ALA A 15 -5.37 1.79 0.36
C ALA A 15 -6.01 3.15 0.70
N SER A 16 -6.49 3.34 1.95
CA SER A 16 -7.08 4.62 2.39
C SER A 16 -6.07 5.76 2.47
N LEU A 17 -4.78 5.47 2.62
CA LEU A 17 -3.70 6.46 2.49
C LEU A 17 -3.29 6.73 1.03
N GLY A 18 -3.77 5.96 0.05
CA GLY A 18 -3.47 6.13 -1.38
C GLY A 18 -1.98 5.96 -1.73
N VAL A 19 -1.46 6.82 -2.61
CA VAL A 19 -0.04 6.80 -3.05
C VAL A 19 0.93 7.00 -1.87
N PRO A 20 0.71 7.93 -0.92
CA PRO A 20 1.53 8.04 0.29
C PRO A 20 1.61 6.75 1.11
N GLY A 21 0.51 5.99 1.23
CA GLY A 21 0.47 4.72 1.97
C GLY A 21 1.34 3.64 1.33
N LEU A 22 1.32 3.58 -0.01
CA LEU A 22 2.17 2.66 -0.77
C LEU A 22 3.66 3.03 -0.67
N MET A 23 3.99 4.32 -0.74
CA MET A 23 5.38 4.77 -0.50
C MET A 23 5.85 4.44 0.92
N LEU A 24 4.99 4.58 1.92
CA LEU A 24 5.33 4.18 3.29
C LEU A 24 5.56 2.67 3.41
N LEU A 25 4.69 1.84 2.80
CA LEU A 25 4.84 0.40 2.81
C LEU A 25 6.16 -0.03 2.17
N THR A 26 6.48 0.51 0.99
CA THR A 26 7.73 0.21 0.25
C THR A 26 8.97 0.68 1.02
N ALA A 27 8.92 1.87 1.63
CA ALA A 27 9.98 2.35 2.50
C ALA A 27 10.21 1.39 3.68
N LEU A 28 9.16 0.98 4.39
CA LEU A 28 9.28 0.05 5.52
C LEU A 28 9.84 -1.32 5.11
N GLY A 29 9.44 -1.83 3.95
CA GLY A 29 9.96 -3.08 3.40
C GLY A 29 11.43 -3.00 2.93
N GLY A 30 11.90 -1.83 2.50
CA GLY A 30 13.20 -1.67 1.85
C GLY A 30 14.30 -0.98 2.68
N SER A 31 13.96 -0.22 3.73
CA SER A 31 14.90 0.73 4.37
C SER A 31 15.39 0.37 5.77
N GLY A 32 14.88 -0.72 6.37
CA GLY A 32 15.35 -1.23 7.66
C GLY A 32 15.38 -0.18 8.79
N LEU A 33 16.35 -0.29 9.70
CA LEU A 33 16.47 0.62 10.86
C LEU A 33 16.84 2.06 10.44
N THR A 34 17.56 2.21 9.33
CA THR A 34 18.01 3.50 8.80
C THR A 34 16.84 4.34 8.29
N GLY A 35 15.85 3.71 7.65
CA GLY A 35 14.65 4.41 7.20
C GLY A 35 13.77 4.91 8.34
N ALA A 36 13.67 4.14 9.43
CA ALA A 36 12.91 4.56 10.61
C ALA A 36 13.48 5.86 11.20
N ALA A 37 14.81 5.96 11.33
CA ALA A 37 15.48 7.17 11.79
C ALA A 37 15.25 8.36 10.84
N ALA A 38 15.38 8.14 9.53
CA ALA A 38 15.16 9.18 8.52
C ALA A 38 13.73 9.75 8.57
N ILE A 39 12.73 8.89 8.72
CA ILE A 39 11.31 9.29 8.85
C ILE A 39 11.12 10.15 10.11
N THR A 40 11.61 9.72 11.27
CA THR A 40 11.50 10.49 12.52
C THR A 40 12.19 11.85 12.44
N THR A 41 13.38 11.93 11.82
CA THR A 41 14.08 13.21 11.63
C THR A 41 13.33 14.15 10.69
N ALA A 42 12.77 13.62 9.59
CA ALA A 42 12.01 14.41 8.63
C ALA A 42 10.73 14.97 9.27
N LEU A 43 10.02 14.15 10.05
CA LEU A 43 8.82 14.56 10.79
C LEU A 43 9.13 15.58 11.89
N GLY A 44 10.23 15.40 12.64
CA GLY A 44 10.67 16.38 13.63
C GLY A 44 11.03 17.73 13.01
N SER A 45 11.58 17.73 11.80
CA SER A 45 11.93 18.97 11.08
C SER A 45 10.72 19.80 10.62
N LEU A 46 9.53 19.20 10.54
CA LEU A 46 8.28 19.87 10.19
C LEU A 46 7.67 20.69 11.35
N GLY A 47 8.31 20.70 12.52
CA GLY A 47 7.83 21.42 13.71
C GLY A 47 6.82 20.62 14.55
N PRO A 48 6.07 21.28 15.46
CA PRO A 48 5.20 20.61 16.44
C PRO A 48 4.10 19.74 15.79
N GLY A 49 3.54 20.20 14.67
CA GLY A 49 2.57 19.41 13.88
C GLY A 49 3.19 18.16 13.26
N GLY A 50 4.46 18.23 12.87
CA GLY A 50 5.23 17.09 12.37
C GLY A 50 5.47 16.01 13.42
N MET A 51 5.65 16.37 14.70
CA MET A 51 5.73 15.39 15.78
C MET A 51 4.39 14.66 16.01
N ILE A 52 3.27 15.39 16.03
CA ILE A 52 1.94 14.79 16.20
C ILE A 52 1.61 13.87 15.03
N GLY A 53 1.79 14.37 13.80
CA GLY A 53 1.63 13.57 12.59
C GLY A 53 2.59 12.38 12.54
N GLY A 54 3.79 12.54 13.11
CA GLY A 54 4.81 11.50 13.17
C GLY A 54 4.41 10.36 14.09
N VAL A 55 3.87 10.64 15.27
CA VAL A 55 3.36 9.60 16.18
C VAL A 55 2.19 8.84 15.52
N ALA A 56 1.27 9.55 14.86
CA ALA A 56 0.18 8.91 14.12
C ALA A 56 0.70 8.00 12.99
N THR A 57 1.66 8.49 12.22
CA THR A 57 2.30 7.74 11.11
C THR A 57 3.05 6.51 11.64
N LEU A 58 3.75 6.61 12.77
CA LEU A 58 4.41 5.49 13.43
C LEU A 58 3.42 4.44 13.92
N GLY A 59 2.23 4.85 14.38
CA GLY A 59 1.14 3.92 14.71
C GLY A 59 0.70 3.08 13.51
N VAL A 60 0.53 3.70 12.34
CA VAL A 60 0.22 3.00 11.09
C VAL A 60 1.39 2.12 10.66
N ALA A 61 2.61 2.65 10.65
CA ALA A 61 3.82 1.92 10.28
C ALA A 61 4.01 0.65 11.13
N LEU A 62 3.71 0.70 12.43
CA LEU A 62 3.77 -0.46 13.31
C LEU A 62 2.79 -1.57 12.90
N LEU A 63 1.58 -1.20 12.47
CA LEU A 63 0.61 -2.17 11.92
C LEU A 63 1.13 -2.79 10.63
N LEU A 64 1.72 -1.98 9.74
CA LEU A 64 2.32 -2.46 8.50
C LEU A 64 3.49 -3.41 8.76
N VAL A 65 4.40 -3.09 9.68
CA VAL A 65 5.54 -3.96 10.04
C VAL A 65 5.08 -5.30 10.58
N ARG A 66 4.03 -5.33 11.39
CA ARG A 66 3.41 -6.59 11.85
C ARG A 66 2.82 -7.37 10.69
N GLY A 67 2.09 -6.70 9.80
CA GLY A 67 1.59 -7.30 8.57
C GLY A 67 2.69 -7.91 7.72
N ILE A 68 3.75 -7.15 7.43
CA ILE A 68 4.89 -7.61 6.61
C ILE A 68 5.55 -8.82 7.27
N SER A 69 5.69 -8.82 8.60
CA SER A 69 6.31 -9.92 9.34
C SER A 69 5.45 -11.20 9.34
N GLU A 70 4.11 -11.06 9.30
CA GLU A 70 3.17 -12.19 9.33
C GLU A 70 2.84 -12.74 7.93
N PHE A 71 2.67 -11.88 6.93
CA PHE A 71 2.16 -12.24 5.60
C PHE A 71 3.19 -12.06 4.47
N GLY A 72 4.29 -11.36 4.74
CA GLY A 72 5.28 -10.98 3.73
C GLY A 72 4.89 -9.74 2.94
N PHE A 73 5.91 -9.01 2.49
CA PHE A 73 5.76 -7.77 1.73
C PHE A 73 5.01 -7.95 0.40
N ASP A 74 5.39 -8.98 -0.38
CA ASP A 74 4.80 -9.28 -1.69
C ASP A 74 3.29 -9.53 -1.60
N ALA A 75 2.83 -10.26 -0.57
CA ALA A 75 1.42 -10.60 -0.39
C ALA A 75 0.57 -9.37 -0.10
N ILE A 76 1.06 -8.46 0.76
CA ILE A 76 0.37 -7.21 1.09
C ILE A 76 0.27 -6.33 -0.15
N LEU A 77 1.37 -6.14 -0.86
CA LEU A 77 1.41 -5.28 -2.05
C LEU A 77 0.48 -5.80 -3.15
N SER A 78 0.46 -7.12 -3.36
CA SER A 78 -0.44 -7.77 -4.32
C SER A 78 -1.91 -7.56 -3.99
N ASN A 79 -2.28 -7.67 -2.70
CA ASN A 79 -3.65 -7.47 -2.27
C ASN A 79 -4.08 -5.99 -2.31
N VAL A 80 -3.17 -5.05 -2.03
CA VAL A 80 -3.45 -3.62 -2.20
C VAL A 80 -3.72 -3.28 -3.68
N VAL A 81 -2.94 -3.83 -4.62
CA VAL A 81 -3.20 -3.62 -6.05
C VAL A 81 -4.53 -4.23 -6.50
N LYS A 82 -4.89 -5.42 -6.01
CA LYS A 82 -6.22 -6.00 -6.23
C LYS A 82 -7.35 -5.16 -5.64
N GLN A 83 -7.13 -4.57 -4.46
CA GLN A 83 -8.08 -3.68 -3.81
C GLN A 83 -8.30 -2.41 -4.65
N LEU A 84 -7.23 -1.81 -5.20
CA LEU A 84 -7.32 -0.64 -6.08
C LEU A 84 -8.09 -0.95 -7.37
N TYR A 85 -7.86 -2.13 -7.95
CA TYR A 85 -8.65 -2.58 -9.10
C TYR A 85 -10.14 -2.72 -8.75
N LYS A 86 -10.47 -3.33 -7.60
CA LYS A 86 -11.86 -3.45 -7.11
C LYS A 86 -12.51 -2.11 -6.79
N GLN A 87 -11.73 -1.07 -6.48
CA GLN A 87 -12.23 0.29 -6.24
C GLN A 87 -12.52 1.06 -7.54
N GLY A 88 -12.37 0.43 -8.71
CA GLY A 88 -12.73 1.01 -10.00
C GLY A 88 -11.59 1.77 -10.69
N GLU A 89 -10.35 1.67 -10.21
CA GLU A 89 -9.21 2.19 -10.98
C GLU A 89 -8.93 1.32 -12.22
N THR A 90 -8.67 1.98 -13.34
CA THR A 90 -8.38 1.30 -14.60
C THR A 90 -7.01 0.62 -14.55
N LYS A 91 -6.86 -0.46 -15.31
CA LYS A 91 -5.60 -1.22 -15.38
C LYS A 91 -4.43 -0.32 -15.82
N GLU A 92 -4.66 0.65 -16.71
CA GLU A 92 -3.64 1.62 -17.14
C GLU A 92 -3.17 2.53 -16.00
N THR A 93 -4.10 3.12 -15.23
CA THR A 93 -3.75 3.99 -14.11
C THR A 93 -2.99 3.23 -13.03
N ILE A 94 -3.39 1.98 -12.78
CA ILE A 94 -2.68 1.10 -11.84
C ILE A 94 -1.28 0.76 -12.36
N LYS A 95 -1.11 0.45 -13.65
CA LYS A 95 0.21 0.19 -14.26
C LYS A 95 1.13 1.41 -14.15
N GLN A 96 0.62 2.61 -14.46
CA GLN A 96 1.38 3.86 -14.31
C GLN A 96 1.80 4.11 -12.86
N LYS A 97 0.92 3.85 -11.90
CA LYS A 97 1.26 3.97 -10.48
C LYS A 97 2.33 2.94 -10.07
N ILE A 98 2.22 1.69 -10.54
CA ILE A 98 3.21 0.64 -10.29
C ILE A 98 4.59 1.02 -10.85
N GLU A 99 4.65 1.67 -12.02
CA GLU A 99 5.90 2.16 -12.58
C GLU A 99 6.58 3.24 -11.71
N GLY A 100 5.77 4.05 -11.02
CA GLY A 100 6.23 5.05 -10.06
C GLY A 100 6.68 4.50 -8.69
N TYR A 101 6.40 3.23 -8.38
CA TYR A 101 6.77 2.66 -7.07
C TYR A 101 8.26 2.31 -6.99
N HIS A 102 8.96 2.69 -5.91
CA HIS A 102 10.34 2.25 -5.65
C HIS A 102 10.39 0.77 -5.20
N VAL A 103 10.02 -0.14 -6.09
CA VAL A 103 10.02 -1.60 -5.89
C VAL A 103 10.82 -2.31 -6.98
N ALA A 104 11.36 -3.47 -6.65
CA ALA A 104 12.19 -4.28 -7.55
C ALA A 104 11.46 -4.64 -8.85
N LYS A 105 12.18 -4.65 -10.00
CA LYS A 105 11.63 -4.98 -11.32
C LYS A 105 10.87 -6.32 -11.36
N SER A 106 11.37 -7.32 -10.64
CA SER A 106 10.72 -8.63 -10.53
C SER A 106 9.33 -8.56 -9.88
N LEU A 107 9.16 -7.69 -8.90
CA LEU A 107 7.89 -7.50 -8.21
C LEU A 107 6.91 -6.70 -9.08
N ARG A 108 7.40 -5.69 -9.80
CA ARG A 108 6.61 -4.98 -10.82
C ARG A 108 6.08 -5.94 -11.87
N PHE A 109 6.93 -6.83 -12.39
CA PHE A 109 6.55 -7.82 -13.39
C PHE A 109 5.48 -8.78 -12.87
N LYS A 110 5.61 -9.25 -11.62
CA LYS A 110 4.56 -10.05 -10.95
C LYS A 110 3.24 -9.30 -10.80
N LEU A 111 3.27 -8.03 -10.39
CA LEU A 111 2.07 -7.20 -10.21
C LEU A 111 1.34 -6.96 -11.53
N VAL A 112 2.09 -6.61 -12.59
CA VAL A 112 1.53 -6.42 -13.94
C VAL A 112 0.97 -7.73 -14.49
N GLY A 113 1.71 -8.85 -14.35
CA GLY A 113 1.24 -10.16 -14.79
C GLY A 113 -0.02 -10.63 -14.07
N MET A 114 -0.12 -10.35 -12.76
CA MET A 114 -1.36 -10.61 -12.02
C MET A 114 -2.52 -9.74 -12.51
N LEU A 115 -2.29 -8.45 -12.77
CA LEU A 115 -3.32 -7.53 -13.28
C LEU A 115 -3.83 -7.92 -14.67
N ASP A 116 -2.94 -8.43 -15.53
CA ASP A 116 -3.29 -8.94 -16.86
C ASP A 116 -4.03 -10.28 -16.78
N SER A 117 -3.77 -11.09 -15.74
CA SER A 117 -4.49 -12.35 -15.49
C SER A 117 -5.86 -12.18 -14.85
N LEU A 118 -6.21 -10.98 -14.37
CA LEU A 118 -7.55 -10.69 -13.88
C LEU A 118 -8.49 -10.53 -15.09
N PRO A 119 -9.64 -11.22 -15.10
CA PRO A 119 -10.64 -10.98 -16.13
C PRO A 119 -10.91 -9.48 -16.17
N GLU A 120 -10.94 -8.91 -17.37
CA GLU A 120 -11.48 -7.57 -17.58
C GLU A 120 -12.91 -7.62 -17.01
N GLU A 121 -13.09 -7.28 -15.73
CA GLU A 121 -14.43 -7.11 -15.22
C GLU A 121 -14.96 -5.91 -15.97
N GLU A 122 -15.78 -6.24 -16.96
CA GLU A 122 -16.54 -5.37 -17.82
C GLU A 122 -17.18 -4.31 -16.93
N THR A 123 -16.54 -3.14 -16.91
CA THR A 123 -17.00 -1.90 -16.29
C THR A 123 -18.22 -1.35 -17.05
N ALA A 124 -19.22 -2.21 -17.28
CA ALA A 124 -20.45 -1.91 -18.00
C ALA A 124 -21.72 -2.09 -17.16
N SER A 125 -21.67 -2.72 -15.97
CA SER A 125 -22.92 -3.01 -15.23
C SER A 125 -23.24 -2.06 -14.05
N GLN A 126 -22.37 -1.12 -13.68
CA GLN A 126 -22.69 -0.13 -12.62
C GLN A 126 -23.38 1.14 -13.13
N ALA A 127 -23.58 1.28 -14.44
CA ALA A 127 -24.31 2.42 -15.03
C ALA A 127 -25.83 2.20 -15.15
N LEU A 128 -26.35 0.96 -15.03
CA LEU A 128 -27.75 0.65 -15.39
C LEU A 128 -28.70 0.40 -14.20
N ALA A 129 -28.23 0.48 -12.96
CA ALA A 129 -29.09 0.27 -11.78
C ALA A 129 -29.65 1.56 -11.15
N VAL A 130 -29.42 2.72 -11.76
CA VAL A 130 -29.88 4.04 -11.26
C VAL A 130 -30.58 4.86 -12.36
N ALA A 131 -31.00 4.23 -13.47
CA ALA A 131 -31.78 4.87 -14.54
C ALA A 131 -33.23 4.39 -14.52
#